data_AF-A0A7V3C701-F1
#
_entry.id   AF-A0A7V3C701-F1
#
_cell.length_a   1.000
_cell.length_b   1.000
_cell.length_c   1.000
_cell.angle_alpha   90.00
_cell.angle_beta   90.00
_cell.angle_gamma   90.00
#
_symmetry.space_group_name_H-M   'P 1'
#
loop_
_entity.id
_entity.type
_entity.pdbx_description
1 polymer ?
#
loop_
_entity_poly.entity_id
_entity_poly.type
_entity_poly.pdbx_seq_one_letter_code
_entity_poly.pdbx_strand_id
1 'polypeptide(L)'
;MPTATAPKRKKRKISVLKRIRQAERRTALNRRSKSWLRRSIKEFRRALAAGNRDELQKLLGDTLSIIDRSVGKGIIHKNTASRYKARLMARYHDVLSASASA
;
A
#
# COMPACT_ATOMS: atom_id res chain seq x y z
N MET A 1 54.05 -0.82 14.98
CA MET A 1 52.82 -0.68 14.17
C MET A 1 51.67 -1.35 14.91
N PRO A 2 50.65 -0.63 15.39
CA PRO A 2 49.54 -1.27 16.09
C PRO A 2 48.64 -1.99 15.06
N THR A 3 48.72 -3.32 15.02
CA THR A 3 47.79 -4.16 14.26
C THR A 3 46.42 -4.11 14.95
N ALA A 4 45.43 -3.49 14.30
CA ALA A 4 44.08 -3.37 14.83
C ALA A 4 43.43 -4.75 15.04
N THR A 5 43.35 -5.20 16.29
CA THR A 5 42.60 -6.41 16.67
C THR A 5 41.12 -6.20 16.37
N ALA A 6 40.53 -7.04 15.52
CA ALA A 6 39.12 -6.95 15.14
C ALA A 6 38.20 -7.01 16.39
N PRO A 7 37.15 -6.17 16.46
CA PRO A 7 36.28 -6.13 17.64
C PRO A 7 35.51 -7.45 17.80
N LYS A 8 35.48 -7.97 19.03
CA LYS A 8 34.73 -9.20 19.39
C LYS A 8 33.23 -8.99 19.11
N ARG A 9 32.71 -9.63 18.05
CA ARG A 9 31.27 -9.64 17.76
C ARG A 9 30.52 -10.52 18.76
N LYS A 10 29.71 -9.91 19.63
CA LYS A 10 28.85 -10.63 20.58
C LYS A 10 27.80 -11.45 19.80
N LYS A 11 27.72 -12.76 20.04
CA LYS A 11 26.70 -13.64 19.43
C LYS A 11 25.31 -13.07 19.74
N ARG A 12 24.47 -12.94 18.70
CA ARG A 12 23.08 -12.46 18.85
C ARG A 12 22.29 -13.47 19.69
N LYS A 13 21.54 -12.97 20.68
CA LYS A 13 20.67 -13.82 21.53
C LYS A 13 19.65 -14.57 20.67
N ILE A 14 19.26 -15.77 21.10
CA ILE A 14 18.31 -16.65 20.36
C ILE A 14 16.98 -15.92 20.07
N SER A 15 16.51 -15.09 21.01
CA SER A 15 15.31 -14.25 20.84
C SER A 15 15.45 -13.25 19.70
N VAL A 16 16.62 -12.64 19.51
CA VAL A 16 16.91 -11.71 18.42
C VAL A 16 16.88 -12.42 17.07
N LEU A 17 17.50 -13.61 16.98
CA LEU A 17 17.48 -14.42 15.75
C LEU A 17 16.06 -14.87 15.38
N LYS A 18 15.20 -15.16 16.38
CA LYS A 18 13.78 -15.44 16.16
C LYS A 18 13.04 -14.22 15.60
N ARG A 19 13.26 -13.03 16.17
CA ARG A 19 12.64 -11.78 15.69
C ARG A 19 13.03 -11.45 14.25
N ILE A 20 14.29 -11.65 13.87
CA ILE A 20 14.77 -11.41 12.51
C ILE A 20 14.03 -12.31 11.51
N ARG A 21 13.97 -13.62 11.76
CA ARG A 21 13.23 -14.57 10.91
C ARG A 21 11.75 -14.22 10.79
N GLN A 22 11.12 -13.78 11.88
CA GLN A 22 9.72 -13.33 11.86
C GLN A 22 9.55 -12.05 11.04
N ALA A 23 10.49 -11.10 11.17
CA ALA A 23 10.46 -9.84 10.44
C ALA A 23 10.63 -10.06 8.94
N GLU A 24 11.53 -10.95 8.50
CA GLU A 24 11.73 -11.29 7.09
C GLU A 24 10.44 -11.84 6.46
N ARG A 25 9.80 -12.81 7.12
CA ARG A 25 8.53 -13.40 6.66
C ARG A 25 7.42 -12.35 6.55
N ARG A 26 7.24 -11.52 7.57
CA ARG A 26 6.24 -10.45 7.57
C ARG A 26 6.53 -9.40 6.50
N THR A 27 7.80 -9.03 6.33
CA THR A 27 8.22 -8.07 5.30
C THR A 27 7.90 -8.56 3.90
N ALA A 28 8.16 -9.84 3.60
CA ALA A 28 7.85 -10.42 2.30
C ALA A 28 6.34 -10.40 1.97
N LEU A 29 5.51 -10.82 2.93
CA LEU A 29 4.04 -10.80 2.77
C LEU A 29 3.52 -9.37 2.62
N ASN A 30 3.97 -8.46 3.48
CA ASN A 30 3.56 -7.05 3.44
C ASN A 30 4.00 -6.36 2.16
N ARG A 31 5.20 -6.67 1.65
CA ARG A 31 5.69 -6.13 0.38
C ARG A 31 4.78 -6.54 -0.77
N ARG A 32 4.41 -7.82 -0.87
CA ARG A 32 3.50 -8.31 -1.91
C ARG A 32 2.15 -7.61 -1.84
N SER A 33 1.50 -7.59 -0.67
CA SER A 33 0.18 -6.97 -0.55
C SER A 33 0.20 -5.45 -0.75
N LYS A 34 1.24 -4.75 -0.28
CA LYS A 34 1.41 -3.31 -0.52
C LYS A 34 1.65 -2.99 -1.99
N SER A 35 2.37 -3.85 -2.71
CA SER A 35 2.56 -3.69 -4.16
C SER A 35 1.24 -3.84 -4.92
N TRP A 36 0.40 -4.80 -4.52
CA TRP A 36 -0.91 -5.03 -5.13
C TRP A 36 -1.84 -3.84 -4.90
N LEU A 37 -1.94 -3.34 -3.66
CA LEU A 37 -2.70 -2.12 -3.33
C LEU A 37 -2.26 -0.92 -4.20
N ARG A 38 -0.94 -0.70 -4.32
CA ARG A 38 -0.39 0.40 -5.14
C ARG A 38 -0.70 0.22 -6.62
N ARG A 39 -0.73 -1.02 -7.12
CA ARG A 39 -1.10 -1.34 -8.49
C ARG A 39 -2.56 -0.98 -8.77
N SER A 40 -3.48 -1.43 -7.93
CA SER A 40 -4.91 -1.12 -8.09
C SER A 40 -5.18 0.39 -8.07
N ILE A 41 -4.52 1.13 -7.16
CA ILE A 41 -4.63 2.60 -7.14
C ILE A 41 -4.07 3.24 -8.42
N LYS A 42 -2.97 2.70 -8.98
CA LYS A 42 -2.39 3.19 -10.23
C LYS A 42 -3.33 2.92 -11.41
N GLU A 43 -3.93 1.75 -11.46
CA GLU A 43 -4.88 1.35 -12.49
C GLU A 43 -6.10 2.27 -12.49
N PHE A 44 -6.66 2.57 -11.32
CA PHE A 44 -7.74 3.55 -11.19
C PHE A 44 -7.36 4.93 -11.69
N ARG A 45 -6.15 5.41 -11.37
CA ARG A 45 -5.66 6.69 -11.89
C ARG A 45 -5.49 6.70 -13.41
N ARG A 46 -5.19 5.57 -14.03
CA ARG A 46 -5.12 5.45 -15.50
C ARG A 46 -6.50 5.46 -16.11
N ALA A 47 -7.46 4.73 -15.53
CA ALA A 47 -8.85 4.77 -15.98
C ALA A 47 -9.45 6.18 -15.88
N LEU A 48 -9.15 6.91 -14.79
CA LEU A 48 -9.53 8.32 -14.64
C LEU A 48 -9.01 9.21 -15.77
N ALA A 49 -7.80 8.96 -16.27
CA ALA A 49 -7.24 9.71 -17.40
C ALA A 49 -7.86 9.32 -18.75
N ALA A 50 -8.35 8.08 -18.87
CA ALA A 50 -8.97 7.58 -20.09
C ALA A 50 -10.45 7.98 -20.25
N GLY A 51 -11.15 8.33 -19.15
CA GLY A 51 -12.50 8.89 -19.21
C GLY A 51 -13.65 7.89 -19.36
N ASN A 52 -13.40 6.59 -19.24
CA ASN A 52 -14.45 5.56 -19.35
C ASN A 52 -15.28 5.43 -18.06
N ARG A 53 -16.53 5.91 -18.09
CA ARG A 53 -17.44 5.95 -16.92
C ARG A 53 -17.77 4.57 -16.34
N ASP A 54 -18.08 3.59 -17.18
CA ASP A 54 -18.49 2.25 -16.73
C ASP A 54 -17.33 1.47 -16.10
N GLU A 55 -16.13 1.62 -16.67
CA GLU A 55 -14.91 1.02 -16.11
C GLU A 55 -14.54 1.70 -14.79
N LEU A 56 -14.71 3.01 -14.68
CA LEU A 56 -14.45 3.75 -13.45
C LEU A 56 -15.26 3.22 -12.27
N GLN A 57 -16.56 2.97 -12.46
CA GLN A 57 -17.44 2.58 -11.36
C GLN A 57 -17.12 1.18 -10.84
N LYS A 58 -16.82 0.24 -11.75
CA LYS A 58 -16.36 -1.11 -11.38
C LYS A 58 -15.03 -1.05 -10.64
N LEU A 59 -14.06 -0.32 -11.20
CA LEU A 59 -12.72 -0.20 -10.66
C LEU A 59 -12.69 0.56 -9.32
N LEU A 60 -13.61 1.50 -9.11
CA LEU A 60 -13.82 2.17 -7.84
C LEU A 60 -14.25 1.17 -6.76
N GLY A 61 -15.27 0.35 -7.03
CA GLY A 61 -15.74 -0.67 -6.08
C GLY A 61 -14.63 -1.64 -5.67
N ASP A 62 -13.90 -2.16 -6.66
CA ASP A 62 -12.79 -3.08 -6.43
C ASP A 62 -11.65 -2.43 -5.63
N THR A 63 -11.26 -1.21 -5.98
CA THR A 63 -10.18 -0.50 -5.29
C THR A 63 -10.51 -0.17 -3.84
N LEU A 64 -11.76 0.21 -3.55
CA LEU A 64 -12.23 0.45 -2.17
C LEU A 64 -12.21 -0.83 -1.33
N SER A 65 -12.70 -1.95 -1.89
CA SER A 65 -12.67 -3.27 -1.25
C SER A 65 -11.23 -3.70 -0.91
N ILE A 66 -10.28 -3.47 -1.83
CA ILE A 66 -8.86 -3.77 -1.62
C ILE A 66 -8.25 -2.91 -0.52
N ILE A 67 -8.61 -1.62 -0.45
CA ILE A 67 -8.15 -0.70 0.60
C ILE A 67 -8.60 -1.20 1.98
N ASP A 68 -9.88 -1.57 2.12
CA ASP A 68 -10.42 -2.02 3.40
C ASP A 68 -9.87 -3.38 3.85
N ARG A 69 -9.73 -4.31 2.90
CA ARG A 69 -9.06 -5.60 3.17
C ARG A 69 -7.61 -5.41 3.63
N SER A 70 -6.95 -4.36 3.15
CA SER A 70 -5.57 -4.04 3.54
C SER A 70 -5.48 -3.43 4.95
N VAL A 71 -6.54 -2.79 5.44
CA VAL A 71 -6.66 -2.34 6.84
C VAL A 71 -6.87 -3.54 7.76
N GLY A 72 -7.78 -4.46 7.42
CA GLY A 72 -8.01 -5.68 8.20
C GLY A 72 -6.76 -6.54 8.36
N LYS A 73 -5.90 -6.58 7.34
CA LYS A 73 -4.60 -7.28 7.38
C LYS A 73 -3.49 -6.49 8.11
N GLY A 74 -3.76 -5.27 8.58
CA GLY A 74 -2.78 -4.43 9.27
C GLY A 74 -1.64 -3.91 8.38
N ILE A 75 -1.82 -3.89 7.05
CA ILE A 75 -0.79 -3.44 6.09
C ILE A 75 -0.74 -1.91 6.03
N ILE A 76 -1.92 -1.28 6.15
CA ILE A 76 -2.10 0.17 6.21
C ILE A 76 -2.93 0.55 7.42
N HIS A 77 -2.63 1.72 7.99
CA HIS A 77 -3.35 2.27 9.12
C HIS A 77 -4.72 2.81 8.67
N LYS A 78 -5.71 2.81 9.56
CA LYS A 78 -7.07 3.35 9.31
C LYS A 78 -7.04 4.75 8.67
N ASN A 79 -6.25 5.68 9.22
CA ASN A 79 -6.14 7.04 8.68
C ASN A 79 -5.55 7.08 7.26
N THR A 80 -4.62 6.18 6.94
CA THR A 80 -4.07 6.11 5.58
C THR A 80 -5.09 5.59 4.58
N ALA A 81 -5.92 4.63 4.99
CA ALA A 81 -7.04 4.16 4.18
C ALA A 81 -8.08 5.27 3.97
N SER A 82 -8.51 5.96 5.03
CA SER A 82 -9.45 7.08 4.94
C SER A 82 -8.93 8.19 4.00
N ARG A 83 -7.63 8.52 4.07
CA ARG A 83 -7.00 9.48 3.14
C ARG A 83 -7.04 9.01 1.70
N TYR A 84 -6.83 7.73 1.43
CA TYR A 84 -6.94 7.20 0.06
C TYR A 84 -8.37 7.27 -0.45
N LYS A 85 -9.35 6.83 0.35
CA LYS A 85 -10.77 6.90 0.00
C LYS A 85 -11.19 8.34 -0.33
N ALA A 86 -10.91 9.28 0.55
CA ALA A 86 -11.27 10.68 0.37
C ALA A 86 -10.68 11.27 -0.92
N ARG A 87 -9.40 10.99 -1.20
CA ARG A 87 -8.74 11.49 -2.42
C ARG A 87 -9.27 10.86 -3.69
N LEU A 88 -9.58 9.56 -3.68
CA LEU A 88 -10.13 8.87 -4.86
C LEU A 88 -11.54 9.36 -5.15
N MET A 89 -12.38 9.51 -4.12
CA MET A 89 -13.73 10.03 -4.27
C MET A 89 -13.74 11.48 -4.74
N ALA A 90 -12.91 12.35 -4.18
CA ALA A 90 -12.80 13.74 -4.64
C ALA A 90 -12.49 13.81 -6.14
N ARG A 91 -11.50 13.03 -6.61
CA ARG A 91 -11.16 12.99 -8.04
C ARG A 91 -12.26 12.40 -8.91
N TYR A 92 -12.98 11.41 -8.42
CA TYR A 92 -14.14 10.85 -9.13
C TYR A 92 -15.25 11.90 -9.29
N HIS A 93 -15.55 12.64 -8.22
CA HIS A 93 -16.54 13.71 -8.24
C HIS A 93 -16.11 14.89 -9.13
N ASP A 94 -14.82 15.28 -9.11
CA ASP A 94 -14.28 16.32 -9.98
C ASP A 94 -14.50 15.98 -11.48
N VAL A 95 -14.27 14.72 -11.87
CA VAL A 95 -14.48 14.26 -13.25
C VAL A 95 -15.98 14.23 -13.59
N LEU A 96 -16.82 13.80 -12.65
CA LEU A 96 -18.26 13.77 -12.85
C LEU A 96 -18.86 15.19 -12.98
N SER A 97 -18.42 16.13 -12.15
CA SER A 97 -18.89 17.52 -12.16
C SER A 97 -18.42 18.28 -13.41
N ALA A 98 -17.17 18.06 -13.84
CA ALA A 98 -16.65 18.62 -15.08
C ALA A 98 -17.45 18.16 -16.31
N SER A 99 -17.99 16.94 -16.27
CA SER A 99 -18.82 16.43 -17.35
C SER A 99 -20.30 16.82 -17.26
N ALA A 100 -20.77 17.31 -16.11
CA ALA A 100 -22.14 17.79 -15.93
C ALA A 100 -22.29 19.31 -16.18
N SER A 101 -21.16 20.01 -16.32
CA SER A 101 -21.08 21.45 -16.58
C SER A 101 -20.69 21.80 -18.03
N ALA A 102 -20.63 20.78 -18.89
CA ALA A 102 -20.51 20.87 -20.35
C ALA A 102 -21.76 20.25 -20.98
#